data_AF-A0A0C9Z4U1-F1
#
_entry.id   AF-A0A0C9Z4U1-F1
#
_cell.length_a   1.000
_cell.length_b   1.000
_cell.length_c   1.000
_cell.angle_alpha   90.00
_cell.angle_beta   90.00
_cell.angle_gamma   90.00
#
_symmetry.space_group_name_H-M   'P 1'
#
loop_
_entity.id
_entity.type
_entity.pdbx_description
1 polymer ?
#
loop_
_entity_poly.entity_id
_entity_poly.type
_entity_poly.pdbx_seq_one_letter_code
_entity_poly.pdbx_strand_id
1 'polypeptide(L)'
;CFIWKLPNELLGQIATLLPSNSLLALTQVCQLLREIVAPHYFVLLEFNTPRSSYLSLDNKGCEALLVWLRTEAFVVPNSLYLSVSRTTKDYHLHALQMFFESLAGSKVVSRVHLLLYSGPDNPTLSFVRLLEGIQGSGCKELTCHGSAWGEGLRICCAEVTPICSTELQCLELSSSLFFTPLSIAFTLTTLRNAPLVSLRLTNTGLKAVQWTSLLGNLRFRCLRSLVVEAICPTHSLVEFLSRHQVDTLTIIGVTARLSPLPCSPLRRTCPMTPLPSLTRLDGSPSHILSLFHYAYIPGTLEYLRVRLGASSFTDCFLSDVLSCTEHLSGVGELFVRIPAEADPCALALPQWSS
;
A
#
# COMPACT_ATOMS: atom_id res chain seq x y z
N CYS A 1 -1.31 48.73 -20.83
CA CYS A 1 -2.40 47.74 -20.80
C CYS A 1 -3.46 48.20 -19.79
N PHE A 2 -4.70 48.48 -20.22
CA PHE A 2 -5.77 49.05 -19.39
C PHE A 2 -6.25 48.10 -18.26
N ILE A 3 -6.00 46.80 -18.41
CA ILE A 3 -6.44 45.76 -17.47
C ILE A 3 -5.86 45.96 -16.06
N TRP A 4 -4.64 46.51 -15.95
CA TRP A 4 -3.99 46.77 -14.66
C TRP A 4 -4.55 47.99 -13.90
N LYS A 5 -5.44 48.76 -14.54
CA LYS A 5 -6.14 49.89 -13.91
C LYS A 5 -7.51 49.50 -13.37
N LEU A 6 -7.97 48.27 -13.61
CA LEU A 6 -9.25 47.80 -13.10
C LEU A 6 -9.13 47.41 -11.62
N PRO A 7 -10.13 47.73 -10.79
CA PRO A 7 -10.30 47.16 -9.45
C PRO A 7 -10.29 45.62 -9.49
N ASN A 8 -9.77 45.01 -8.44
CA ASN A 8 -9.68 43.55 -8.32
C ASN A 8 -11.06 42.88 -8.39
N GLU A 9 -12.10 43.56 -7.88
CA GLU A 9 -13.49 43.10 -7.90
C GLU A 9 -14.01 42.97 -9.34
N LEU A 10 -13.70 43.95 -10.20
CA LEU A 10 -14.08 43.90 -11.61
C LEU A 10 -13.30 42.82 -12.36
N LEU A 11 -12.01 42.63 -12.04
CA LEU A 11 -11.21 41.53 -12.60
C LEU A 11 -11.77 40.17 -12.17
N GLY A 12 -12.22 40.03 -10.92
CA GLY A 12 -12.92 38.83 -10.43
C GLY A 12 -14.22 38.56 -11.19
N GLN A 13 -15.06 39.59 -11.38
CA GLN A 13 -16.29 39.44 -12.17
C GLN A 13 -16.00 39.03 -13.61
N ILE A 14 -14.99 39.61 -14.26
CA ILE A 14 -14.56 39.18 -15.60
C ILE A 14 -14.13 37.71 -15.57
N ALA A 15 -13.36 37.29 -14.56
CA ALA A 15 -12.92 35.90 -14.42
C ALA A 15 -14.09 34.91 -14.32
N THR A 16 -15.21 35.27 -13.67
CA THR A 16 -16.41 34.39 -13.61
C THR A 16 -17.01 34.05 -14.98
N LEU A 17 -16.75 34.87 -16.00
CA LEU A 17 -17.29 34.72 -17.35
C LEU A 17 -16.32 34.01 -18.31
N LEU A 18 -15.07 33.76 -17.88
CA LEU A 18 -14.04 33.18 -18.73
C LEU A 18 -14.07 31.65 -18.73
N PRO A 19 -13.76 31.01 -19.87
CA PRO A 19 -13.60 29.56 -19.92
C PRO A 19 -12.33 29.11 -19.20
N SER A 20 -12.28 27.82 -18.82
CA SER A 20 -11.17 27.21 -18.07
C SER A 20 -9.79 27.48 -18.67
N ASN A 21 -9.65 27.38 -20.00
CA ASN A 21 -8.38 27.61 -20.69
C ASN A 21 -7.89 29.06 -20.56
N SER A 22 -8.81 30.03 -20.61
CA SER A 22 -8.47 31.45 -20.44
C SER A 22 -8.07 31.74 -19.00
N LEU A 23 -8.78 31.15 -18.03
CA LEU A 23 -8.42 31.26 -16.62
C LEU A 23 -7.05 30.65 -16.35
N LEU A 24 -6.78 29.44 -16.86
CA LEU A 24 -5.48 28.80 -16.77
C LEU A 24 -4.37 29.70 -17.34
N ALA A 25 -4.57 30.26 -18.53
CA ALA A 25 -3.59 31.18 -19.12
C ALA A 25 -3.33 32.40 -18.21
N LEU A 26 -4.37 32.99 -17.62
CA LEU A 26 -4.23 34.13 -16.70
C LEU A 26 -3.46 33.78 -15.43
N THR A 27 -3.57 32.55 -14.92
CA THR A 27 -2.77 32.09 -13.76
C THR A 27 -1.25 32.08 -14.03
N GLN A 28 -0.86 32.05 -15.30
CA GLN A 28 0.54 31.98 -15.74
C GLN A 28 1.15 33.35 -16.00
N VAL A 29 0.34 34.42 -16.13
CA VAL A 29 0.83 35.77 -16.49
C VAL A 29 1.56 36.45 -15.35
N CYS A 30 0.92 36.61 -14.18
CA CYS A 30 1.53 37.21 -13.00
C CYS A 30 0.85 36.73 -11.71
N GLN A 31 1.45 37.03 -10.57
CA GLN A 31 0.94 36.68 -9.24
C GLN A 31 -0.43 37.30 -8.95
N LEU A 32 -0.61 38.61 -9.18
CA LEU A 32 -1.89 39.29 -8.92
C LEU A 32 -3.05 38.63 -9.67
N LEU A 33 -2.88 38.38 -10.98
CA LEU A 33 -3.92 37.71 -11.77
C LEU A 33 -4.14 36.29 -11.28
N ARG A 34 -3.08 35.55 -10.94
CA ARG A 34 -3.19 34.21 -10.38
C ARG A 34 -4.05 34.18 -9.12
N GLU A 35 -3.80 35.07 -8.16
CA GLU A 35 -4.57 35.10 -6.90
C GLU A 35 -6.05 35.45 -7.14
N ILE A 36 -6.36 36.32 -8.12
CA ILE A 36 -7.73 36.69 -8.45
C ILE A 36 -8.46 35.56 -9.18
N VAL A 37 -7.82 34.92 -10.17
CA VAL A 37 -8.47 33.97 -11.08
C VAL A 37 -8.42 32.52 -10.59
N ALA A 38 -7.43 32.15 -9.76
CA ALA A 38 -7.27 30.77 -9.30
C ALA A 38 -8.50 30.23 -8.54
N PRO A 39 -9.16 30.98 -7.63
CA PRO A 39 -10.39 30.51 -6.99
C PRO A 39 -11.49 30.15 -8.00
N HIS A 40 -11.59 30.89 -9.10
CA HIS A 40 -12.60 30.69 -10.13
C HIS A 40 -12.26 29.47 -10.99
N TYR A 41 -10.98 29.30 -11.30
CA TYR A 41 -10.46 28.11 -11.98
C TYR A 41 -10.68 26.84 -11.13
N PHE A 42 -10.46 26.91 -9.81
CA PHE A 42 -10.69 25.79 -8.90
C PHE A 42 -12.16 25.39 -8.84
N VAL A 43 -13.08 26.37 -8.77
CA VAL A 43 -14.53 26.09 -8.78
C VAL A 43 -14.95 25.36 -10.05
N LEU A 44 -14.44 25.77 -11.23
CA LEU A 44 -14.74 25.09 -12.51
C LEU A 44 -14.22 23.65 -12.56
N LEU A 45 -13.10 23.36 -11.89
CA LEU A 45 -12.52 22.02 -11.82
C LEU A 45 -13.05 21.20 -10.63
N GLU A 46 -14.01 21.74 -9.87
CA GLU A 46 -14.50 21.15 -8.62
C GLU A 46 -13.35 20.85 -7.62
N PHE A 47 -12.27 21.63 -7.71
CA PHE A 47 -11.08 21.47 -6.87
C PHE A 47 -11.29 22.14 -5.52
N ASN A 48 -11.39 21.32 -4.48
CA ASN A 48 -11.46 21.79 -3.11
C ASN A 48 -10.06 21.91 -2.52
N THR A 49 -9.61 23.14 -2.28
CA THR A 49 -8.38 23.37 -1.52
C THR A 49 -8.53 22.74 -0.13
N PRO A 50 -7.49 22.04 0.37
CA PRO A 50 -7.60 21.29 1.61
C PRO A 50 -7.79 22.25 2.79
N ARG A 51 -8.85 22.02 3.57
CA ARG A 51 -9.08 22.68 4.87
C ARG A 51 -8.45 21.92 6.04
N SER A 52 -7.93 20.72 5.78
CA SER A 52 -7.35 19.80 6.75
C SER A 52 -5.96 19.34 6.28
N SER A 53 -5.34 18.41 7.01
CA SER A 53 -4.04 17.82 6.68
C SER A 53 -4.05 16.87 5.47
N TYR A 54 -5.19 16.69 4.78
CA TYR A 54 -5.29 15.78 3.64
C TYR A 54 -5.93 16.43 2.40
N LEU A 55 -5.52 15.95 1.22
CA LEU A 55 -6.06 16.37 -0.08
C LEU A 55 -6.42 15.13 -0.91
N SER A 56 -7.62 15.10 -1.47
CA SER A 56 -8.06 14.06 -2.40
C SER A 56 -8.16 14.63 -3.81
N LEU A 57 -7.53 13.97 -4.77
CA LEU A 57 -7.50 14.38 -6.17
C LEU A 57 -8.06 13.29 -7.07
N ASP A 58 -8.86 13.75 -8.02
CA ASP A 58 -9.23 13.02 -9.20
C ASP A 58 -8.45 13.57 -10.42
N ASN A 59 -8.84 13.16 -11.62
CA ASN A 59 -8.21 13.60 -12.86
C ASN A 59 -8.28 15.12 -13.07
N LYS A 60 -9.42 15.75 -12.76
CA LYS A 60 -9.59 17.22 -12.91
C LYS A 60 -8.70 17.96 -11.91
N GLY A 61 -8.60 17.43 -10.69
CA GLY A 61 -7.78 18.02 -9.62
C GLY A 61 -6.28 18.02 -9.91
N CYS A 62 -5.78 17.16 -10.79
CA CYS A 62 -4.35 17.10 -11.13
C CYS A 62 -3.84 18.40 -11.78
N GLU A 63 -4.65 19.03 -12.64
CA GLU A 63 -4.28 20.29 -13.30
C GLU A 63 -4.38 21.48 -12.33
N ALA A 64 -5.44 21.50 -11.52
CA ALA A 64 -5.64 22.51 -10.48
C ALA A 64 -4.49 22.53 -9.47
N LEU A 65 -3.91 21.37 -9.17
CA LEU A 65 -2.81 21.22 -8.22
C LEU A 65 -1.59 22.08 -8.57
N LEU A 66 -1.21 22.13 -9.84
CA LEU A 66 -0.06 22.93 -10.31
C LEU A 66 -0.32 24.45 -10.25
N VAL A 67 -1.59 24.85 -10.38
CA VAL A 67 -1.97 26.25 -10.17
C VAL A 67 -1.94 26.57 -8.68
N TRP A 68 -2.55 25.72 -7.84
CA TRP A 68 -2.61 25.92 -6.39
C TRP A 68 -1.23 25.99 -5.75
N LEU A 69 -0.29 25.12 -6.16
CA LEU A 69 1.12 25.15 -5.74
C LEU A 69 1.76 26.55 -5.85
N ARG A 70 1.33 27.33 -6.84
CA ARG A 70 1.89 28.65 -7.17
C ARG A 70 1.11 29.81 -6.53
N THR A 71 0.08 29.52 -5.74
CA THR A 71 -0.70 30.54 -5.02
C THR A 71 -0.13 30.80 -3.63
N GLU A 72 -0.38 31.97 -3.07
CA GLU A 72 -0.02 32.29 -1.67
C GLU A 72 -0.79 31.43 -0.66
N ALA A 73 -1.97 30.96 -1.05
CA ALA A 73 -2.79 30.04 -0.25
C ALA A 73 -2.26 28.58 -0.25
N PHE A 74 -1.11 28.30 -0.88
CA PHE A 74 -0.57 26.95 -0.92
C PHE A 74 -0.04 26.50 0.44
N VAL A 75 -0.65 25.43 0.95
CA VAL A 75 -0.20 24.71 2.14
C VAL A 75 0.06 23.27 1.75
N VAL A 76 1.21 22.73 2.16
CA VAL A 76 1.57 21.34 1.82
C VAL A 76 0.63 20.40 2.56
N PRO A 77 -0.11 19.54 1.86
CA PRO A 77 -0.91 18.53 2.55
C PRO A 77 0.03 17.48 3.15
N ASN A 78 -0.27 17.04 4.37
CA ASN A 78 0.47 15.95 4.99
C ASN A 78 0.18 14.61 4.29
N SER A 79 -1.07 14.43 3.84
CA SER A 79 -1.54 13.21 3.18
C SER A 79 -2.21 13.55 1.85
N LEU A 80 -1.90 12.80 0.80
CA LEU A 80 -2.45 13.03 -0.53
C LEU A 80 -3.03 11.74 -1.09
N TYR A 81 -4.32 11.77 -1.48
CA TYR A 81 -5.06 10.66 -2.05
C TYR A 81 -5.26 10.91 -3.54
N LEU A 82 -4.79 9.99 -4.38
CA LEU A 82 -4.85 10.07 -5.83
C LEU A 82 -5.71 8.93 -6.36
N SER A 83 -6.85 9.25 -6.96
CA SER A 83 -7.65 8.24 -7.67
C SER A 83 -7.20 8.15 -9.12
N VAL A 84 -6.49 7.07 -9.46
CA VAL A 84 -6.14 6.73 -10.84
C VAL A 84 -7.19 5.76 -11.37
N SER A 85 -7.68 6.04 -12.57
CA SER A 85 -8.71 5.25 -13.23
C SER A 85 -8.40 5.13 -14.72
N ARG A 86 -9.23 4.39 -15.47
CA ARG A 86 -9.15 4.28 -16.93
C ARG A 86 -9.24 5.61 -17.67
N THR A 87 -9.82 6.64 -17.06
CA THR A 87 -9.89 7.99 -17.64
C THR A 87 -8.65 8.82 -17.33
N THR A 88 -7.76 8.35 -16.46
CA THR A 88 -6.48 9.00 -16.15
C THR A 88 -5.51 8.83 -17.32
N LYS A 89 -5.28 9.93 -18.04
CA LYS A 89 -4.30 10.03 -19.11
C LYS A 89 -2.90 10.39 -18.59
N ASP A 90 -1.88 10.15 -19.43
CA ASP A 90 -0.47 10.41 -19.11
C ASP A 90 -0.18 11.86 -18.71
N TYR A 91 -0.87 12.84 -19.29
CA TYR A 91 -0.66 14.24 -18.90
C TYR A 91 -1.09 14.54 -17.46
N HIS A 92 -2.09 13.83 -16.91
CA HIS A 92 -2.45 13.97 -15.49
C HIS A 92 -1.33 13.41 -14.61
N LEU A 93 -0.79 12.23 -14.97
CA LEU A 93 0.31 11.60 -14.25
C LEU A 93 1.58 12.46 -14.32
N HIS A 94 1.84 13.09 -15.47
CA HIS A 94 2.93 14.02 -15.64
C HIS A 94 2.75 15.31 -14.82
N ALA A 95 1.53 15.84 -14.72
CA ALA A 95 1.23 16.99 -13.86
C ALA A 95 1.51 16.67 -12.38
N LEU A 96 1.12 15.47 -11.92
CA LEU A 96 1.41 14.98 -10.58
C LEU A 96 2.92 14.77 -10.36
N GLN A 97 3.63 14.23 -11.36
CA GLN A 97 5.08 14.09 -11.32
C GLN A 97 5.75 15.46 -11.11
N MET A 98 5.40 16.46 -11.92
CA MET A 98 5.93 17.82 -11.78
C MET A 98 5.61 18.43 -10.42
N PHE A 99 4.43 18.15 -9.87
CA PHE A 99 4.08 18.58 -8.52
C PHE A 99 5.04 17.98 -7.48
N PHE A 100 5.26 16.66 -7.47
CA PHE A 100 6.19 16.04 -6.51
C PHE A 100 7.64 16.50 -6.68
N GLU A 101 8.09 16.67 -7.93
CA GLU A 101 9.42 17.21 -8.23
C GLU A 101 9.58 18.65 -7.71
N SER A 102 8.55 19.48 -7.81
CA SER A 102 8.58 20.87 -7.32
C SER A 102 8.63 20.99 -5.79
N LEU A 103 8.24 19.94 -5.06
CA LEU A 103 8.27 19.91 -3.61
C LEU A 103 9.66 19.53 -3.06
N ALA A 104 10.46 18.80 -3.85
CA ALA A 104 11.75 18.26 -3.43
C ALA A 104 12.65 19.35 -2.81
N GLY A 105 13.14 19.08 -1.59
CA GLY A 105 14.12 19.91 -0.90
C GLY A 105 13.57 21.08 -0.06
N SER A 106 12.26 21.34 -0.05
CA SER A 106 11.69 22.44 0.77
C SER A 106 10.43 22.05 1.54
N LYS A 107 9.61 21.16 0.98
CA LYS A 107 8.25 20.86 1.44
C LYS A 107 7.98 19.38 1.15
N VAL A 108 7.43 18.63 2.10
CA VAL A 108 7.27 17.17 1.95
C VAL A 108 5.84 16.74 2.20
N VAL A 109 5.24 16.09 1.20
CA VAL A 109 4.01 15.30 1.39
C VAL A 109 4.42 13.99 2.02
N SER A 110 4.15 13.81 3.31
CA SER A 110 4.67 12.68 4.07
C SER A 110 3.99 11.35 3.68
N ARG A 111 2.72 11.40 3.28
CA ARG A 111 1.91 10.21 2.99
C ARG A 111 1.19 10.34 1.65
N VAL A 112 1.36 9.35 0.78
CA VAL A 112 0.70 9.31 -0.53
C VAL A 112 -0.06 8.01 -0.68
N HIS A 113 -1.33 8.12 -1.06
CA HIS A 113 -2.24 7.01 -1.29
C HIS A 113 -2.68 7.01 -2.76
N LEU A 114 -2.26 6.02 -3.54
CA LEU A 114 -2.71 5.78 -4.90
C LEU A 114 -3.86 4.76 -4.88
N LEU A 115 -5.02 5.13 -5.40
CA LEU A 115 -6.21 4.28 -5.52
C LEU A 115 -6.39 3.91 -7.00
N LEU A 116 -6.25 2.63 -7.33
CA LEU A 116 -6.17 2.05 -8.68
C LEU A 116 -7.37 1.11 -8.98
N TYR A 117 -8.49 1.25 -8.26
CA TYR A 117 -9.63 0.33 -8.33
C TYR A 117 -10.36 0.33 -9.68
N SER A 118 -10.18 1.37 -10.49
CA SER A 118 -10.86 1.53 -11.77
C SER A 118 -9.87 1.64 -12.94
N GLY A 119 -8.65 1.14 -12.77
CA GLY A 119 -7.54 1.25 -13.71
C GLY A 119 -6.30 1.91 -13.07
N PRO A 120 -5.18 2.01 -13.80
CA PRO A 120 -5.02 1.61 -15.20
C PRO A 120 -4.86 0.09 -15.33
N ASP A 121 -5.31 -0.49 -16.45
CA ASP A 121 -5.21 -1.94 -16.67
C ASP A 121 -3.75 -2.39 -16.86
N ASN A 122 -2.89 -1.49 -17.33
CA ASN A 122 -1.44 -1.66 -17.41
C ASN A 122 -0.74 -0.35 -16.99
N PRO A 123 0.42 -0.41 -16.33
CA PRO A 123 1.17 0.80 -16.02
C PRO A 123 1.73 1.43 -17.30
N THR A 124 1.79 2.76 -17.32
CA THR A 124 2.47 3.56 -18.36
C THR A 124 3.82 4.05 -17.86
N LEU A 125 4.67 4.55 -18.76
CA LEU A 125 5.96 5.15 -18.35
C LEU A 125 5.75 6.35 -17.43
N SER A 126 4.72 7.16 -17.68
CA SER A 126 4.35 8.30 -16.83
C SER A 126 3.93 7.86 -15.43
N PHE A 127 3.30 6.69 -15.30
CA PHE A 127 2.98 6.11 -14.00
C PHE A 127 4.25 5.75 -13.22
N VAL A 128 5.22 5.10 -13.88
CA VAL A 128 6.51 4.77 -13.24
C VAL A 128 7.25 6.04 -12.82
N ARG A 129 7.31 7.05 -13.69
CA ARG A 129 7.92 8.35 -13.36
C ARG A 129 7.23 9.07 -12.21
N LEU A 130 5.91 8.96 -12.10
CA LEU A 130 5.17 9.46 -10.95
C LEU A 130 5.62 8.77 -9.66
N LEU A 131 5.75 7.43 -9.67
CA LEU A 131 6.23 6.68 -8.50
C LEU A 131 7.65 7.10 -8.09
N GLU A 132 8.54 7.27 -9.07
CA GLU A 132 9.90 7.79 -8.87
C GLU A 132 9.87 9.21 -8.29
N GLY A 133 9.03 10.10 -8.82
CA GLY A 133 8.84 11.45 -8.32
C GLY A 133 8.32 11.49 -6.88
N ILE A 134 7.35 10.64 -6.55
CA ILE A 134 6.85 10.48 -5.18
C ILE A 134 7.99 10.04 -4.25
N GLN A 135 8.74 9.02 -4.64
CA GLN A 135 9.86 8.51 -3.86
C GLN A 135 10.96 9.56 -3.67
N GLY A 136 11.27 10.34 -4.71
CA GLY A 136 12.26 11.41 -4.69
C GLY A 136 11.84 12.67 -3.93
N SER A 137 10.54 12.86 -3.68
CA SER A 137 10.01 14.04 -2.98
C SER A 137 10.22 14.03 -1.45
N GLY A 138 10.78 12.95 -0.89
CA GLY A 138 10.89 12.75 0.56
C GLY A 138 9.68 12.06 1.20
N CYS A 139 8.79 11.48 0.40
CA CYS A 139 7.63 10.73 0.89
C CYS A 139 8.05 9.60 1.84
N LYS A 140 7.40 9.50 3.01
CA LYS A 140 7.69 8.50 4.05
C LYS A 140 6.78 7.29 3.97
N GLU A 141 5.53 7.49 3.55
CA GLU A 141 4.55 6.41 3.41
C GLU A 141 3.91 6.43 2.03
N LEU A 142 4.11 5.35 1.28
CA LEU A 142 3.48 5.14 -0.01
C LEU A 142 2.54 3.95 0.08
N THR A 143 1.26 4.21 -0.13
CA THR A 143 0.21 3.21 -0.16
C THR A 143 -0.39 3.16 -1.55
N CYS A 144 -0.42 2.00 -2.17
CA CYS A 144 -0.98 1.80 -3.49
C CYS A 144 -2.02 0.69 -3.44
N HIS A 145 -3.28 1.08 -3.44
CA HIS A 145 -4.40 0.16 -3.45
C HIS A 145 -4.92 -0.07 -4.85
N GLY A 146 -5.02 -1.32 -5.29
CA GLY A 146 -5.64 -1.65 -6.56
C GLY A 146 -6.45 -2.93 -6.49
N SER A 147 -7.22 -3.18 -7.55
CA SER A 147 -7.84 -4.48 -7.76
C SER A 147 -6.82 -5.47 -8.36
N ALA A 148 -6.93 -6.75 -7.99
CA ALA A 148 -6.12 -7.81 -8.58
C ALA A 148 -6.63 -8.13 -9.99
N TRP A 149 -5.89 -7.74 -11.04
CA TRP A 149 -6.14 -8.19 -12.41
C TRP A 149 -4.82 -8.71 -12.99
N GLY A 150 -4.82 -9.94 -13.49
CA GLY A 150 -3.72 -10.52 -14.27
C GLY A 150 -3.08 -11.78 -13.66
N GLU A 151 -2.93 -12.81 -14.49
CA GLU A 151 -2.19 -14.02 -14.16
C GLU A 151 -0.66 -13.79 -14.15
N GLY A 152 0.00 -14.41 -13.19
CA GLY A 152 1.39 -14.16 -12.79
C GLY A 152 2.41 -14.04 -13.94
N LEU A 153 3.07 -12.89 -13.96
CA LEU A 153 4.20 -12.59 -14.83
C LEU A 153 5.50 -13.08 -14.20
N ARG A 154 6.38 -13.65 -15.01
CA ARG A 154 7.75 -14.06 -14.63
C ARG A 154 8.52 -12.82 -14.16
N ILE A 155 8.90 -12.77 -12.88
CA ILE A 155 9.90 -11.82 -12.39
C ILE A 155 11.23 -12.15 -13.10
N CYS A 156 11.58 -11.39 -14.12
CA CYS A 156 12.95 -11.32 -14.59
C CYS A 156 13.65 -10.26 -13.74
N CYS A 157 14.82 -10.60 -13.17
CA CYS A 157 15.66 -9.64 -12.45
C CYS A 157 16.01 -8.49 -13.39
N ALA A 158 15.31 -7.36 -13.27
CA ALA A 158 15.67 -6.14 -13.97
C ALA A 158 16.98 -5.58 -13.39
N GLU A 159 17.81 -5.01 -14.25
CA GLU A 159 18.98 -4.25 -13.83
C GLU A 159 18.55 -3.06 -12.98
N VAL A 160 19.18 -2.94 -11.81
CA VAL A 160 18.88 -1.92 -10.80
C VAL A 160 19.62 -0.65 -11.17
N THR A 161 18.90 0.46 -11.29
CA THR A 161 19.52 1.78 -11.40
C THR A 161 20.00 2.26 -10.01
N PRO A 162 21.14 2.95 -9.92
CA PRO A 162 21.70 3.35 -8.63
C PRO A 162 20.92 4.55 -8.05
N ILE A 163 20.42 4.32 -6.84
CA ILE A 163 20.37 5.23 -5.68
C ILE A 163 19.80 6.63 -5.93
N CYS A 164 18.49 6.78 -5.73
CA CYS A 164 17.95 7.99 -5.13
C CYS A 164 17.88 7.80 -3.61
N SER A 165 18.38 8.75 -2.83
CA SER A 165 18.18 8.75 -1.38
C SER A 165 16.68 8.83 -1.10
N THR A 166 16.11 7.74 -0.61
CA THR A 166 14.69 7.64 -0.31
C THR A 166 14.47 7.64 1.20
N GLU A 167 13.48 8.41 1.66
CA GLU A 167 13.05 8.44 3.05
C GLU A 167 11.87 7.50 3.33
N LEU A 168 11.52 6.65 2.35
CA LEU A 168 10.36 5.80 2.43
C LEU A 168 10.54 4.73 3.53
N GLN A 169 9.65 4.76 4.52
CA GLN A 169 9.64 3.86 5.67
C GLN A 169 8.47 2.89 5.63
N CYS A 170 7.35 3.28 5.04
CA CYS A 170 6.16 2.44 4.92
C CYS A 170 5.80 2.27 3.44
N LEU A 171 5.73 1.01 3.00
CA LEU A 171 5.31 0.67 1.64
C LEU A 171 4.18 -0.36 1.69
N GLU A 172 3.01 0.01 1.16
CA GLU A 172 1.89 -0.88 0.95
C GLU A 172 1.57 -0.97 -0.53
N LEU A 173 1.72 -2.16 -1.11
CA LEU A 173 1.35 -2.46 -2.49
C LEU A 173 0.28 -3.54 -2.48
N SER A 174 -0.92 -3.20 -2.97
CA SER A 174 -2.06 -4.11 -3.06
C SER A 174 -2.51 -4.37 -4.51
N SER A 175 -1.57 -4.50 -5.45
CA SER A 175 -1.88 -4.73 -6.87
C SER A 175 -0.75 -5.46 -7.60
N SER A 176 -1.12 -6.27 -8.59
CA SER A 176 -0.21 -6.96 -9.52
C SER A 176 0.49 -6.00 -10.47
N LEU A 177 -0.05 -4.79 -10.65
CA LEU A 177 0.52 -3.76 -11.54
C LEU A 177 1.98 -3.48 -11.20
N PHE A 178 2.36 -3.52 -9.92
CA PHE A 178 3.71 -3.26 -9.42
C PHE A 178 4.73 -4.36 -9.76
N PHE A 179 4.26 -5.54 -10.15
CA PHE A 179 5.10 -6.68 -10.53
C PHE A 179 5.06 -6.97 -12.04
N THR A 180 4.55 -6.02 -12.84
CA THR A 180 4.65 -6.08 -14.31
C THR A 180 6.03 -5.68 -14.81
N PRO A 181 6.44 -6.06 -16.03
CA PRO A 181 7.73 -5.69 -16.61
C PRO A 181 8.07 -4.19 -16.55
N LEU A 182 7.07 -3.31 -16.65
CA LEU A 182 7.32 -1.87 -16.68
C LEU A 182 7.64 -1.29 -15.30
N SER A 183 7.00 -1.79 -14.23
CA SER A 183 7.14 -1.25 -12.88
C SER A 183 8.02 -2.09 -11.97
N ILE A 184 8.34 -3.34 -12.34
CA ILE A 184 9.10 -4.26 -11.49
C ILE A 184 10.47 -3.69 -11.11
N ALA A 185 11.11 -2.95 -12.03
CA ALA A 185 12.39 -2.29 -11.75
C ALA A 185 12.24 -1.28 -10.60
N PHE A 186 11.23 -0.41 -10.66
CA PHE A 186 10.90 0.52 -9.57
C PHE A 186 10.63 -0.23 -8.25
N THR A 187 9.77 -1.25 -8.29
CA THR A 187 9.39 -2.02 -7.09
C THR A 187 10.60 -2.69 -6.44
N LEU A 188 11.42 -3.41 -7.22
CA LEU A 188 12.60 -4.09 -6.68
C LEU A 188 13.67 -3.11 -6.19
N THR A 189 13.85 -1.98 -6.88
CA THR A 189 14.79 -0.93 -6.47
C THR A 189 14.35 -0.31 -5.14
N THR A 190 13.06 -0.02 -5.00
CA THR A 190 12.48 0.49 -3.76
C THR A 190 12.64 -0.51 -2.63
N LEU A 191 12.28 -1.78 -2.82
CA LEU A 191 12.40 -2.81 -1.80
C LEU A 191 13.86 -3.07 -1.37
N ARG A 192 14.84 -2.87 -2.26
CA ARG A 192 16.26 -3.09 -1.92
C ARG A 192 16.91 -1.90 -1.22
N ASN A 193 16.50 -0.68 -1.57
CA ASN A 193 17.22 0.53 -1.18
C ASN A 193 16.50 1.35 -0.11
N ALA A 194 15.18 1.19 0.04
CA ALA A 194 14.43 1.97 1.01
C ALA A 194 14.63 1.48 2.45
N PRO A 195 14.74 2.39 3.44
CA PRO A 195 14.84 2.05 4.86
C PRO A 195 13.48 1.63 5.44
N LEU A 196 12.83 0.63 4.82
CA LEU A 196 11.48 0.20 5.18
C LEU A 196 11.43 -0.36 6.60
N VAL A 197 10.49 0.17 7.37
CA VAL A 197 10.07 -0.28 8.70
C VAL A 197 8.81 -1.14 8.60
N SER A 198 7.91 -0.80 7.67
CA SER A 198 6.68 -1.54 7.40
C SER A 198 6.56 -1.87 5.92
N LEU A 199 6.35 -3.14 5.61
CA LEU A 199 6.13 -3.62 4.25
C LEU A 199 4.85 -4.43 4.19
N ARG A 200 3.96 -4.06 3.28
CA ARG A 200 2.77 -4.83 2.94
C ARG A 200 2.72 -5.11 1.45
N LEU A 201 2.67 -6.40 1.11
CA LEU A 201 2.56 -6.89 -0.25
C LEU A 201 1.34 -7.80 -0.32
N THR A 202 0.30 -7.34 -1.01
CA THR A 202 -0.97 -8.05 -1.18
C THR A 202 -1.44 -7.96 -2.63
N ASN A 203 -2.32 -8.85 -3.07
CA ASN A 203 -2.83 -8.91 -4.45
C ASN A 203 -1.71 -8.81 -5.51
N THR A 204 -0.55 -9.41 -5.24
CA THR A 204 0.67 -9.19 -6.05
C THR A 204 0.65 -9.96 -7.36
N GLY A 205 -0.20 -10.99 -7.46
CA GLY A 205 -0.23 -11.93 -8.58
C GLY A 205 0.98 -12.87 -8.62
N LEU A 206 1.86 -12.83 -7.60
CA LEU A 206 3.05 -13.64 -7.55
C LEU A 206 2.73 -15.10 -7.20
N LYS A 207 3.36 -16.01 -7.93
CA LYS A 207 3.32 -17.45 -7.66
C LYS A 207 4.32 -17.83 -6.56
N ALA A 208 4.13 -18.99 -5.94
CA ALA A 208 4.99 -19.53 -4.88
C ALA A 208 6.51 -19.41 -5.18
N VAL A 209 6.96 -19.84 -6.36
CA VAL A 209 8.38 -19.78 -6.77
C VAL A 209 8.90 -18.33 -6.84
N GLN A 210 8.04 -17.39 -7.23
CA GLN A 210 8.38 -15.98 -7.36
C GLN A 210 8.48 -15.31 -6.00
N TRP A 211 7.59 -15.66 -5.07
CA TRP A 211 7.70 -15.28 -3.67
C TRP A 211 9.02 -15.76 -3.05
N THR A 212 9.38 -17.03 -3.28
CA THR A 212 10.67 -17.56 -2.79
C THR A 212 11.85 -16.77 -3.35
N SER A 213 11.86 -16.50 -4.66
CA SER A 213 12.93 -15.68 -5.28
C SER A 213 12.96 -14.26 -4.75
N LEU A 214 11.80 -13.62 -4.57
CA LEU A 214 11.69 -12.26 -4.04
C LEU A 214 12.26 -12.20 -2.61
N LEU A 215 11.76 -13.04 -1.69
CA LEU A 215 12.21 -13.06 -0.30
C LEU A 215 13.66 -13.53 -0.14
N GLY A 216 14.15 -14.41 -1.02
CA GLY A 216 15.55 -14.84 -1.01
C GLY A 216 16.52 -13.69 -1.24
N ASN A 217 16.14 -12.73 -2.10
CA ASN A 217 16.98 -11.62 -2.56
C ASN A 217 16.82 -10.31 -1.78
N LEU A 218 15.85 -10.22 -0.87
CA LEU A 218 15.61 -9.01 -0.09
C LEU A 218 16.36 -9.05 1.24
N ARG A 219 16.94 -7.90 1.60
CA ARG A 219 17.63 -7.68 2.87
C ARG A 219 17.25 -6.32 3.43
N PHE A 220 16.50 -6.33 4.53
CA PHE A 220 16.08 -5.12 5.21
C PHE A 220 16.85 -4.94 6.52
N ARG A 221 17.28 -3.71 6.81
CA ARG A 221 17.96 -3.39 8.08
C ARG A 221 16.98 -2.98 9.18
N CYS A 222 15.86 -2.36 8.81
CA CYS A 222 14.95 -1.70 9.74
C CYS A 222 13.53 -2.31 9.77
N LEU A 223 13.28 -3.38 9.00
CA LEU A 223 11.94 -3.93 8.82
C LEU A 223 11.44 -4.57 10.13
N ARG A 224 10.31 -4.07 10.62
CA ARG A 224 9.63 -4.53 11.83
C ARG A 224 8.29 -5.20 11.51
N SER A 225 7.52 -4.60 10.60
CA SER A 225 6.20 -5.10 10.23
C SER A 225 6.19 -5.66 8.81
N LEU A 226 5.73 -6.89 8.65
CA LEU A 226 5.57 -7.56 7.37
C LEU A 226 4.15 -8.07 7.19
N VAL A 227 3.52 -7.72 6.06
CA VAL A 227 2.24 -8.29 5.63
C VAL A 227 2.40 -8.94 4.26
N VAL A 228 2.05 -10.22 4.15
CA VAL A 228 2.17 -11.02 2.92
C VAL A 228 0.88 -11.76 2.60
N GLU A 229 0.78 -12.24 1.36
CA GLU A 229 -0.32 -13.10 0.91
C GLU A 229 -0.17 -14.54 1.37
N ALA A 230 -1.29 -15.23 1.58
CA ALA A 230 -1.38 -16.66 1.89
C ALA A 230 -0.65 -17.57 0.89
N ILE A 231 -0.53 -17.16 -0.38
CA ILE A 231 0.18 -17.93 -1.42
C ILE A 231 1.71 -17.94 -1.22
N CYS A 232 2.23 -17.10 -0.32
CA CYS A 232 3.64 -17.05 0.02
C CYS A 232 4.09 -18.36 0.69
N PRO A 233 5.12 -19.06 0.17
CA PRO A 233 5.57 -20.32 0.76
C PRO A 233 6.12 -20.14 2.17
N THR A 234 5.58 -20.90 3.13
CA THR A 234 5.91 -20.76 4.54
C THR A 234 7.39 -21.00 4.85
N HIS A 235 8.02 -21.98 4.20
CA HIS A 235 9.46 -22.24 4.38
C HIS A 235 10.31 -21.01 4.02
N SER A 236 10.07 -20.42 2.84
CA SER A 236 10.78 -19.22 2.37
C SER A 236 10.50 -18.01 3.26
N LEU A 237 9.29 -17.91 3.80
CA LEU A 237 8.91 -16.88 4.76
C LEU A 237 9.67 -17.05 6.08
N VAL A 238 9.77 -18.26 6.62
CA VAL A 238 10.55 -18.54 7.84
C VAL A 238 12.04 -18.23 7.64
N GLU A 239 12.63 -18.62 6.51
CA GLU A 239 14.01 -18.29 6.18
C GLU A 239 14.22 -16.77 6.02
N PHE A 240 13.22 -16.06 5.50
CA PHE A 240 13.25 -14.60 5.49
C PHE A 240 13.19 -14.04 6.91
N LEU A 241 12.23 -14.46 7.73
CA LEU A 241 12.06 -13.96 9.09
C LEU A 241 13.26 -14.25 9.99
N SER A 242 13.93 -15.39 9.83
CA SER A 242 15.12 -15.73 10.63
C SER A 242 16.32 -14.83 10.34
N ARG A 243 16.36 -14.21 9.15
CA ARG A 243 17.41 -13.26 8.74
C ARG A 243 17.09 -11.82 9.12
N HIS A 244 15.89 -11.53 9.61
CA HIS A 244 15.38 -10.16 9.83
C HIS A 244 14.78 -9.99 11.23
N GLN A 245 14.78 -8.76 11.75
CA GLN A 245 14.20 -8.44 13.07
C GLN A 245 12.73 -8.02 12.95
N VAL A 246 11.91 -8.88 12.33
CA VAL A 246 10.47 -8.63 12.16
C VAL A 246 9.73 -8.94 13.46
N ASP A 247 9.02 -7.95 14.00
CA ASP A 247 8.21 -8.06 15.22
C ASP A 247 6.76 -8.45 14.93
N THR A 248 6.25 -8.03 13.78
CA THR A 248 4.84 -8.18 13.41
C THR A 248 4.73 -8.86 12.07
N LEU A 249 4.11 -10.04 12.06
CA LEU A 249 3.78 -10.78 10.84
C LEU A 249 2.27 -10.87 10.65
N THR A 250 1.79 -10.48 9.48
CA THR A 250 0.40 -10.72 9.07
C THR A 250 0.37 -11.50 7.75
N ILE A 251 -0.36 -12.62 7.73
CA ILE A 251 -0.58 -13.43 6.52
C ILE A 251 -2.05 -13.30 6.12
N ILE A 252 -2.29 -12.69 4.97
CA ILE A 252 -3.65 -12.41 4.46
C ILE A 252 -4.00 -13.42 3.37
N GLY A 253 -5.04 -14.21 3.59
CA GLY A 253 -5.70 -15.00 2.55
C GLY A 253 -6.89 -14.25 1.99
N VAL A 254 -6.90 -13.99 0.68
CA VAL A 254 -8.15 -13.73 -0.04
C VAL A 254 -8.83 -15.08 -0.19
N THR A 255 -10.13 -15.12 0.10
CA THR A 255 -11.04 -16.27 0.09
C THR A 255 -10.93 -17.12 -1.18
N ALA A 256 -9.92 -17.98 -1.24
CA ALA A 256 -9.85 -19.10 -2.16
C ALA A 256 -9.93 -20.34 -1.28
N ARG A 257 -10.91 -21.20 -1.60
CA ARG A 257 -11.17 -22.50 -0.95
C ARG A 257 -9.84 -23.11 -0.51
N LEU A 258 -9.58 -23.07 0.79
CA LEU A 258 -8.44 -23.75 1.36
C LEU A 258 -8.60 -25.21 0.97
N SER A 259 -7.64 -25.73 0.22
CA SER A 259 -7.41 -27.17 0.18
C SER A 259 -7.44 -27.65 1.63
N PRO A 260 -8.19 -28.71 1.97
CA PRO A 260 -8.23 -29.21 3.33
C PRO A 260 -6.78 -29.40 3.80
N LEU A 261 -6.52 -28.98 5.04
CA LEU A 261 -5.27 -29.36 5.71
C LEU A 261 -5.03 -30.85 5.38
N PRO A 262 -3.82 -31.27 5.00
CA PRO A 262 -3.50 -32.66 5.18
C PRO A 262 -3.62 -32.91 6.69
N CYS A 263 -4.70 -33.55 7.13
CA CYS A 263 -4.92 -34.06 8.50
C CYS A 263 -3.95 -35.20 8.84
N SER A 264 -2.71 -35.09 8.37
CA SER A 264 -1.64 -36.03 8.59
C SER A 264 -0.56 -35.30 9.37
N PRO A 265 -0.07 -35.87 10.48
CA PRO A 265 1.15 -35.38 11.11
C PRO A 265 2.30 -35.64 10.13
N LEU A 266 2.52 -34.71 9.19
CA LEU A 266 3.69 -34.72 8.33
C LEU A 266 4.91 -34.70 9.26
N ARG A 267 5.66 -35.81 9.21
CA ARG A 267 6.79 -36.10 10.09
C ARG A 267 7.73 -34.90 10.13
N ARG A 268 8.05 -34.45 11.35
CA ARG A 268 9.03 -33.40 11.66
C ARG A 268 10.43 -33.82 11.17
N THR A 269 10.73 -33.59 9.90
CA THR A 269 12.04 -33.94 9.31
C THR A 269 12.96 -32.74 9.12
N CYS A 270 12.47 -31.51 9.30
CA CYS A 270 13.30 -30.30 9.20
C CYS A 270 13.63 -29.72 10.58
N PRO A 271 14.87 -29.23 10.80
CA PRO A 271 15.22 -28.49 12.00
C PRO A 271 14.38 -27.21 12.07
N MET A 272 13.71 -26.99 13.21
CA MET A 272 12.93 -25.78 13.42
C MET A 272 13.85 -24.57 13.52
N THR A 273 13.47 -23.48 12.86
CA THR A 273 14.22 -22.23 12.91
C THR A 273 13.66 -21.33 14.03
N PRO A 274 14.50 -20.80 14.94
CA PRO A 274 14.03 -19.90 15.97
C PRO A 274 13.64 -18.54 15.38
N LEU A 275 12.48 -18.01 15.77
CA LEU A 275 12.01 -16.67 15.41
C LEU A 275 11.90 -15.77 16.65
N PRO A 276 13.03 -15.33 17.24
CA PRO A 276 13.03 -14.66 18.54
C PRO A 276 12.46 -13.25 18.53
N SER A 277 12.46 -12.58 17.37
CA SER A 277 12.00 -11.20 17.26
C SER A 277 10.48 -11.08 17.15
N LEU A 278 9.79 -12.18 16.81
CA LEU A 278 8.37 -12.15 16.51
C LEU A 278 7.54 -12.04 17.80
N THR A 279 6.78 -10.96 17.92
CA THR A 279 5.91 -10.67 19.07
C THR A 279 4.44 -10.69 18.70
N ARG A 280 4.10 -10.41 17.42
CA ARG A 280 2.74 -10.36 16.91
C ARG A 280 2.58 -11.23 15.66
N LEU A 281 1.61 -12.15 15.71
CA LEU A 281 1.26 -13.02 14.60
C LEU A 281 -0.23 -12.89 14.27
N ASP A 282 -0.56 -12.63 13.00
CA ASP A 282 -1.93 -12.50 12.52
C ASP A 282 -2.12 -13.33 11.22
N GLY A 283 -3.08 -14.25 11.18
CA GLY A 283 -3.31 -15.09 10.00
C GLY A 283 -4.43 -16.10 10.19
N SER A 284 -4.67 -16.94 9.18
CA SER A 284 -5.61 -18.07 9.33
C SER A 284 -4.94 -19.25 10.03
N PRO A 285 -5.72 -20.15 10.67
CA PRO A 285 -5.17 -21.30 11.39
C PRO A 285 -4.19 -22.13 10.55
N SER A 286 -4.55 -22.44 9.30
CA SER A 286 -3.71 -23.22 8.38
C SER A 286 -2.31 -22.63 8.18
N HIS A 287 -2.18 -21.30 8.07
CA HIS A 287 -0.90 -20.63 7.87
C HIS A 287 -0.10 -20.54 9.17
N ILE A 288 -0.78 -20.28 10.28
CA ILE A 288 -0.15 -20.24 11.61
C ILE A 288 0.43 -21.62 11.96
N LEU A 289 -0.35 -22.69 11.79
CA LEU A 289 0.11 -24.07 12.00
C LEU A 289 1.25 -24.45 11.05
N SER A 290 1.15 -24.05 9.79
CA SER A 290 2.23 -24.26 8.82
C SER A 290 3.52 -23.53 9.25
N LEU A 291 3.41 -22.34 9.84
CA LEU A 291 4.56 -21.59 10.36
C LEU A 291 5.23 -22.38 11.50
N PHE A 292 4.44 -22.89 12.45
CA PHE A 292 4.94 -23.69 13.56
C PHE A 292 5.55 -25.03 13.14
N HIS A 293 5.24 -25.53 11.94
CA HIS A 293 5.92 -26.70 11.41
C HIS A 293 7.40 -26.43 11.09
N TYR A 294 7.73 -25.22 10.63
CA TYR A 294 9.08 -24.84 10.21
C TYR A 294 9.84 -23.99 11.24
N ALA A 295 9.12 -23.37 12.17
CA ALA A 295 9.67 -22.41 13.11
C ALA A 295 9.18 -22.67 14.54
N TYR A 296 10.03 -22.33 15.49
CA TYR A 296 9.66 -22.23 16.90
C TYR A 296 9.80 -20.78 17.37
N ILE A 297 8.77 -20.27 18.03
CA ILE A 297 8.76 -18.90 18.59
C ILE A 297 9.08 -19.01 20.09
N PRO A 298 10.25 -18.53 20.54
CA PRO A 298 10.69 -18.72 21.92
C PRO A 298 9.97 -17.77 22.88
N GLY A 299 8.71 -18.06 23.25
CA GLY A 299 7.98 -17.41 24.36
C GLY A 299 7.80 -15.89 24.29
N THR A 300 8.23 -15.22 23.22
CA THR A 300 8.16 -13.78 23.00
C THR A 300 6.83 -13.33 22.38
N LEU A 301 5.92 -14.26 22.09
CA LEU A 301 4.67 -13.94 21.41
C LEU A 301 3.68 -13.30 22.39
N GLU A 302 3.58 -11.98 22.31
CA GLU A 302 2.61 -11.21 23.08
C GLU A 302 1.20 -11.33 22.49
N TYR A 303 1.10 -11.40 21.16
CA TYR A 303 -0.15 -11.21 20.45
C TYR A 303 -0.36 -12.25 19.35
N LEU A 304 -1.48 -12.98 19.42
CA LEU A 304 -1.92 -13.89 18.38
C LEU A 304 -3.32 -13.50 17.89
N ARG A 305 -3.47 -13.15 16.61
CA ARG A 305 -4.78 -13.00 15.96
C ARG A 305 -5.03 -14.11 14.97
N VAL A 306 -6.09 -14.87 15.21
CA VAL A 306 -6.56 -15.91 14.30
C VAL A 306 -7.75 -15.37 13.49
N ARG A 307 -7.60 -15.32 12.17
CA ARG A 307 -8.66 -14.90 11.23
C ARG A 307 -9.35 -16.12 10.64
N LEU A 308 -10.62 -16.30 10.98
CA LEU A 308 -11.45 -17.36 10.41
C LEU A 308 -12.05 -16.88 9.08
N GLY A 309 -12.01 -17.72 8.05
CA GLY A 309 -12.74 -17.50 6.81
C GLY A 309 -14.21 -17.90 6.92
N ALA A 310 -15.05 -17.38 6.02
CA ALA A 310 -16.47 -17.74 5.97
C ALA A 310 -16.71 -19.25 5.73
N SER A 311 -15.78 -19.94 5.07
CA SER A 311 -15.86 -21.40 4.82
C SER A 311 -15.31 -22.27 5.96
N SER A 312 -14.73 -21.68 7.00
CA SER A 312 -14.17 -22.38 8.18
C SER A 312 -15.15 -22.46 9.35
N PHE A 313 -16.43 -22.09 9.15
CA PHE A 313 -17.51 -22.38 10.09
C PHE A 313 -18.00 -23.81 9.90
N THR A 314 -17.12 -24.75 10.23
CA THR A 314 -17.47 -26.12 10.56
C THR A 314 -17.36 -26.29 12.09
N ASP A 315 -17.90 -27.37 12.65
CA ASP A 315 -17.93 -27.67 14.10
C ASP A 315 -16.54 -27.68 14.79
N CYS A 316 -15.45 -27.49 14.04
CA CYS A 316 -14.07 -27.62 14.49
C CYS A 316 -13.29 -26.29 14.64
N PHE A 317 -13.90 -25.11 14.49
CA PHE A 317 -13.14 -23.85 14.53
C PHE A 317 -12.41 -23.61 15.87
N LEU A 318 -13.01 -24.03 17.00
CA LEU A 318 -12.34 -23.99 18.31
C LEU A 318 -11.13 -24.91 18.35
N SER A 319 -11.23 -26.09 17.74
CA SER A 319 -10.09 -27.02 17.63
C SER A 319 -8.95 -26.41 16.83
N ASP A 320 -9.24 -25.70 15.74
CA ASP A 320 -8.23 -25.02 14.92
C ASP A 320 -7.53 -23.88 15.68
N VAL A 321 -8.30 -23.10 16.45
CA VAL A 321 -7.75 -22.03 17.31
C VAL A 321 -6.89 -22.63 18.42
N LEU A 322 -7.37 -23.67 19.10
CA LEU A 322 -6.64 -24.35 20.17
C LEU A 322 -5.33 -24.96 19.66
N SER A 323 -5.36 -25.62 18.50
CA SER A 323 -4.17 -26.18 17.84
C SER A 323 -3.10 -25.12 17.59
N CYS A 324 -3.49 -23.87 17.28
CA CYS A 324 -2.56 -22.77 17.12
C CYS A 324 -1.89 -22.35 18.44
N THR A 325 -2.59 -22.52 19.56
CA THR A 325 -2.07 -22.17 20.90
C THR A 325 -1.22 -23.28 21.53
N GLU A 326 -1.45 -24.55 21.19
CA GLU A 326 -0.69 -25.71 21.72
C GLU A 326 0.82 -25.61 21.45
N HIS A 327 1.20 -24.92 20.38
CA HIS A 327 2.60 -24.78 19.96
C HIS A 327 3.34 -23.65 20.70
N LEU A 328 2.66 -22.93 21.59
CA LEU A 328 3.16 -21.74 22.26
C LEU A 328 3.30 -22.01 23.76
N SER A 329 4.44 -21.65 24.33
CA SER A 329 4.68 -21.77 25.78
C SER A 329 3.88 -20.74 26.60
N GLY A 330 3.37 -19.70 25.94
CA GLY A 330 2.49 -18.67 26.49
C GLY A 330 2.15 -17.64 25.42
N VAL A 331 0.94 -17.07 25.50
CA VAL A 331 0.48 -15.96 24.66
C VAL A 331 -0.14 -14.91 25.58
N GLY A 332 0.26 -13.65 25.45
CA GLY A 332 -0.29 -12.55 26.25
C GLY A 332 -1.77 -12.31 25.93
N GLU A 333 -2.08 -12.15 24.63
CA GLU A 333 -3.42 -11.87 24.13
C GLU A 333 -3.77 -12.72 22.90
N LEU A 334 -4.94 -13.38 22.93
CA LEU A 334 -5.50 -14.14 21.81
C LEU A 334 -6.75 -13.42 21.28
N PHE A 335 -6.73 -13.05 19.99
CA PHE A 335 -7.87 -12.48 19.30
C PHE A 335 -8.38 -13.41 18.21
N VAL A 336 -9.65 -13.78 18.28
CA VAL A 336 -10.29 -14.55 17.20
C VAL A 336 -11.19 -13.61 16.41
N ARG A 337 -10.87 -13.41 15.13
CA ARG A 337 -11.69 -12.61 14.23
C ARG A 337 -12.62 -13.52 13.44
N ILE A 338 -13.91 -13.41 13.77
CA ILE A 338 -15.02 -14.09 13.12
C ILE A 338 -15.58 -13.16 12.02
N PRO A 339 -15.78 -13.63 10.78
CA PRO A 339 -16.42 -12.86 9.72
C PRO A 339 -17.87 -12.56 10.09
N ALA A 340 -18.36 -11.38 9.70
CA ALA A 340 -19.71 -10.91 10.02
C ALA A 340 -20.84 -11.76 9.39
N GLU A 341 -20.51 -12.56 8.38
CA GLU A 341 -21.42 -13.48 7.68
C GLU A 341 -21.52 -14.86 8.35
N ALA A 342 -20.80 -15.07 9.46
CA ALA A 342 -20.86 -16.32 10.22
C ALA A 342 -22.20 -16.47 10.95
N ASP A 343 -22.78 -17.67 10.93
CA ASP A 343 -23.98 -17.97 11.71
C ASP A 343 -23.65 -17.89 13.22
N PRO A 344 -24.29 -17.00 13.98
CA PRO A 344 -24.05 -16.88 15.43
C PRO A 344 -24.38 -18.17 16.19
N CYS A 345 -25.15 -19.10 15.61
CA CYS A 345 -25.44 -20.40 16.22
C CYS A 345 -24.22 -21.33 16.25
N ALA A 346 -23.25 -21.18 15.34
CA ALA A 346 -22.01 -21.96 15.35
C ALA A 346 -21.07 -21.58 16.52
N LEU A 347 -21.30 -20.43 17.17
CA LEU A 347 -20.58 -20.00 18.37
C LEU A 347 -21.19 -20.55 19.66
N ALA A 348 -22.37 -21.17 19.57
CA ALA A 348 -23.07 -21.75 20.71
C ALA A 348 -22.71 -23.23 20.84
N LEU A 349 -21.87 -23.52 21.84
CA LEU A 349 -21.53 -24.82 22.44
C LEU A 349 -20.25 -25.51 21.91
N PRO A 350 -19.25 -25.73 22.78
CA PRO A 350 -18.32 -26.82 22.58
C PRO A 350 -19.00 -28.13 23.00
N GLN A 351 -19.24 -29.06 22.06
CA GLN A 351 -19.55 -30.44 22.45
C GLN A 351 -18.26 -31.08 22.97
N TRP A 352 -18.12 -31.15 24.29
CA TRP A 352 -17.08 -31.94 24.94
C TRP A 352 -17.49 -33.41 24.82
N SER A 353 -16.92 -34.12 23.84
CA SER A 353 -16.97 -35.59 23.86
C SER A 353 -15.91 -36.11 24.84
N SER A 354 -16.40 -36.67 25.94
CA SER A 354 -15.68 -37.37 27.02
C SER A 354 -14.84 -38.55 26.55
#